data_AF-A0A950MVF9-F1
#
_entry.id   AF-A0A950MVF9-F1
#
_cell.length_a   1.000
_cell.length_b   1.000
_cell.length_c   1.000
_cell.angle_alpha   90.00
_cell.angle_beta   90.00
_cell.angle_gamma   90.00
#
_symmetry.space_group_name_H-M   'P 1'
#
loop_
_entity.id
_entity.type
_entity.pdbx_description
1 polymer ?
#
loop_
_entity_poly.entity_id
_entity_poly.type
_entity_poly.pdbx_seq_one_letter_code
_entity_poly.pdbx_strand_id
1 'polypeptide(L)'
;MAVRFFAMLPFFILIALIMAVTALVGLVALIKGKFKRAASLLLAPFIVASPFLFPVLSYQDFAFDWLRFLFTKEHYAQVIGQMSPAERASRIVPFGWGEEGFAGIGNAHFLIVYDESGEIALPEQERSQAWKARAEKDKLYFDDQNCLVVIGRLSGHYYSVAERCP
;
A
#
# COMPACT_ATOMS: atom_id res chain seq x y z
N MET A 1 13.08 7.56 -23.46
CA MET A 1 13.71 7.15 -22.19
C MET A 1 14.62 8.23 -21.59
N ALA A 2 15.58 8.80 -22.34
CA ALA A 2 16.60 9.72 -21.78
C ALA A 2 16.05 10.96 -21.04
N VAL A 3 15.06 11.67 -21.60
CA VAL A 3 14.47 12.87 -20.98
C VAL A 3 13.81 12.58 -19.61
N ARG A 4 13.37 11.33 -19.39
CA ARG A 4 12.66 10.89 -18.18
C ARG A 4 13.60 10.63 -17.01
N PHE A 5 14.84 10.21 -17.27
CA PHE A 5 15.86 9.97 -16.24
C PHE A 5 16.39 11.28 -15.63
N PHE A 6 16.52 12.32 -16.47
CA PHE A 6 17.00 13.63 -16.03
C PHE A 6 16.04 14.36 -15.08
N ALA A 7 14.73 14.14 -15.21
CA ALA A 7 13.73 14.75 -14.32
C ALA A 7 13.74 14.14 -12.90
N MET A 8 14.15 12.87 -12.76
CA MET A 8 14.18 12.15 -11.48
C MET A 8 15.51 12.27 -10.74
N LEU A 9 16.58 12.53 -11.49
CA LEU A 9 17.93 12.72 -10.97
C LEU A 9 18.00 13.70 -9.78
N PRO A 10 17.35 14.89 -9.78
CA PRO A 10 17.42 15.81 -8.64
C PRO A 10 16.75 15.23 -7.38
N PHE A 11 15.69 14.44 -7.51
CA PHE A 11 15.02 13.81 -6.37
C PHE A 11 15.88 12.73 -5.73
N PHE A 12 16.51 11.87 -6.53
CA PHE A 12 17.46 10.87 -6.04
C PHE A 12 18.71 11.51 -5.43
N ILE A 13 19.23 12.58 -6.02
CA ILE A 13 20.34 13.35 -5.45
C ILE A 13 19.94 13.95 -4.09
N LEU A 14 18.73 14.50 -3.97
CA LEU A 14 18.25 15.07 -2.71
C LEU A 14 18.15 14.00 -1.61
N ILE A 15 17.58 12.83 -1.91
CA ILE A 15 17.52 11.71 -0.96
C ILE A 15 18.93 11.25 -0.58
N ALA A 16 19.82 11.09 -1.55
CA ALA A 16 21.21 10.69 -1.30
C ALA A 16 21.95 11.71 -0.42
N LEU A 17 21.72 13.01 -0.62
CA LEU A 17 22.27 14.08 0.22
C LEU A 17 21.74 14.00 1.66
N ILE A 18 20.43 13.81 1.84
CA ILE A 18 19.83 13.65 3.17
C ILE A 18 20.42 12.43 3.89
N MET A 19 20.56 11.30 3.18
CA MET A 19 21.20 10.10 3.73
C MET A 19 22.66 10.32 4.10
N ALA A 20 23.43 11.00 3.24
CA ALA A 20 24.84 11.32 3.51
C ALA A 20 25.00 12.22 4.74
N VAL A 21 24.18 13.28 4.85
CA VAL A 21 24.22 14.21 5.99
C VAL A 21 23.83 13.48 7.28
N THR A 22 22.75 12.69 7.27
CA THR A 22 22.31 11.95 8.47
C THR A 22 23.31 10.90 8.92
N ALA A 23 23.94 10.17 7.98
CA ALA A 23 25.02 9.24 8.29
C ALA A 23 26.24 9.96 8.90
N LEU A 24 26.63 11.12 8.35
CA LEU A 24 27.77 11.90 8.84
C LEU A 24 27.51 12.45 10.25
N VAL A 25 26.31 12.97 10.52
CA VAL A 25 25.91 13.40 11.88
C VAL A 25 25.85 12.20 12.84
N GLY A 26 25.38 11.05 12.38
CA GLY A 26 25.37 9.79 13.14
C GLY A 26 26.77 9.33 13.55
N LEU A 27 27.73 9.36 12.61
CA LEU A 27 29.14 9.06 12.85
C LEU A 27 29.76 10.03 13.87
N VAL A 28 29.51 11.34 13.75
CA VAL A 28 29.99 12.33 14.72
C VAL A 28 29.37 12.08 16.11
N ALA A 29 28.09 11.70 16.17
CA ALA A 29 27.44 11.33 17.43
C ALA A 29 28.05 10.06 18.05
N LEU A 30 28.46 9.09 17.24
CA LEU A 30 29.13 7.88 17.67
C LEU A 30 30.50 8.19 18.29
N ILE A 31 31.30 9.03 17.61
CA ILE A 31 32.61 9.51 18.10
C ILE A 31 32.44 10.26 19.44
N LYS A 32 31.35 11.01 19.61
CA LYS A 32 31.02 11.73 20.85
C LYS A 32 30.41 10.83 21.95
N GLY A 33 30.41 9.50 21.78
CA GLY A 33 29.88 8.53 22.76
C GLY A 33 28.36 8.56 22.91
N LYS A 34 27.63 9.23 22.01
CA LYS A 34 26.16 9.34 22.07
C LYS A 34 25.51 8.18 21.31
N PHE A 35 25.75 6.96 21.78
CA PHE A 35 25.34 5.71 21.12
C PHE A 35 23.85 5.66 20.74
N LYS A 36 22.95 6.14 21.61
CA LYS A 36 21.50 6.18 21.31
C LYS A 36 21.15 7.07 20.10
N ARG A 37 21.78 8.24 20.00
CA ARG A 37 21.59 9.16 18.86
C ARG A 37 22.26 8.65 17.60
N ALA A 38 23.46 8.08 17.73
CA ALA A 38 24.18 7.47 16.62
C ALA A 38 23.37 6.31 16.01
N ALA A 39 22.85 5.41 16.85
CA ALA A 39 22.02 4.29 16.38
C ALA A 39 20.77 4.77 15.64
N SER A 40 20.04 5.75 16.19
CA SER A 40 18.84 6.30 15.52
C SER A 40 19.16 6.96 14.18
N LEU A 41 20.23 7.76 14.11
CA LEU A 41 20.63 8.46 12.88
C LEU A 41 21.21 7.53 11.81
N LEU A 42 21.87 6.44 12.24
CA LEU A 42 22.42 5.45 11.32
C LEU A 42 21.34 4.48 10.83
N LEU A 43 20.32 4.16 11.64
CA LEU A 43 19.21 3.28 11.23
C LEU A 43 18.19 3.98 10.33
N ALA A 44 17.94 5.28 10.54
CA ALA A 44 16.98 6.05 9.74
C ALA A 44 17.16 5.91 8.21
N PRO A 45 18.38 6.07 7.62
CA PRO A 45 18.56 5.90 6.18
C PRO A 45 18.30 4.47 5.71
N PHE A 46 18.60 3.44 6.51
CA PHE A 46 18.25 2.06 6.14
C PHE A 46 16.73 1.84 6.13
N ILE A 47 16.01 2.41 7.10
CA ILE A 47 14.55 2.31 7.15
C ILE A 47 13.95 3.00 5.93
N VAL A 48 14.41 4.21 5.60
CA VAL A 48 13.92 4.99 4.44
C VAL A 48 14.32 4.35 3.11
N ALA A 49 15.52 3.76 3.01
CA ALA A 49 15.99 3.11 1.79
C ALA A 49 15.42 1.69 1.60
N SER A 50 14.93 1.05 2.67
CA SER A 50 14.46 -0.34 2.62
C SER A 50 13.37 -0.63 1.57
N PRO A 51 12.38 0.26 1.31
CA PRO A 51 11.37 0.01 0.28
C PRO A 51 11.96 0.04 -1.14
N PHE A 52 13.04 0.80 -1.34
CA PHE A 52 13.72 0.91 -2.64
C PHE A 52 14.72 -0.22 -2.89
N LEU A 53 15.38 -0.70 -1.83
CA LEU A 53 16.41 -1.75 -1.91
C LEU A 53 15.83 -3.16 -1.86
N PHE A 54 14.73 -3.35 -1.14
CA PHE A 54 14.05 -4.62 -1.00
C PHE A 54 12.61 -4.45 -1.46
N PRO A 55 12.35 -4.51 -2.78
CA PRO A 55 11.00 -4.62 -3.31
C PRO A 55 10.48 -6.04 -2.99
N VAL A 56 10.32 -6.37 -1.71
CA VAL A 56 9.72 -7.63 -1.23
C VAL A 56 8.29 -7.32 -0.71
N LEU A 57 7.59 -6.50 -1.50
CA LEU A 57 6.27 -6.61 -2.16
C LEU A 57 5.05 -7.34 -1.54
N SER A 58 4.94 -7.56 -0.23
CA SER A 58 3.61 -7.84 0.36
C SER A 58 3.42 -7.35 1.79
N TYR A 59 4.45 -7.51 2.62
CA TYR A 59 4.37 -7.12 4.03
C TYR A 59 4.40 -5.61 4.25
N GLN A 60 5.16 -4.87 3.45
CA GLN A 60 5.23 -3.41 3.59
C GLN A 60 3.91 -2.77 3.16
N ASP A 61 3.34 -3.21 2.04
CA ASP A 61 2.07 -2.70 1.52
C ASP A 61 0.93 -2.97 2.50
N PHE A 62 0.88 -4.20 3.00
CA PHE A 62 -0.11 -4.57 4.01
C PHE A 62 0.06 -3.74 5.30
N ALA A 63 1.30 -3.45 5.73
CA ALA A 63 1.54 -2.61 6.90
C ALA A 63 1.10 -1.15 6.68
N PHE A 64 1.32 -0.60 5.48
CA PHE A 64 0.84 0.74 5.11
C PHE A 64 -0.68 0.79 5.00
N ASP A 65 -1.28 -0.20 4.36
CA ASP A 65 -2.73 -0.38 4.31
C ASP A 65 -3.34 -0.49 5.71
N TRP A 66 -2.70 -1.25 6.60
CA TRP A 66 -3.12 -1.39 7.99
C TRP A 66 -3.04 -0.07 8.75
N LEU A 67 -1.91 0.63 8.63
CA LEU A 67 -1.71 1.92 9.28
C LEU A 67 -2.75 2.94 8.79
N ARG A 68 -2.97 2.99 7.47
CA ARG A 68 -3.99 3.85 6.87
C ARG A 68 -5.37 3.49 7.39
N PHE A 69 -5.73 2.21 7.35
CA PHE A 69 -7.01 1.73 7.85
C PHE A 69 -7.24 2.16 9.30
N LEU A 70 -6.24 2.08 10.17
CA LEU A 70 -6.37 2.56 11.55
C LEU A 70 -6.75 4.05 11.64
N PHE A 71 -6.20 4.90 10.77
CA PHE A 71 -6.51 6.33 10.74
C PHE A 71 -7.84 6.67 10.04
N THR A 72 -8.30 5.84 9.11
CA THR A 72 -9.48 6.13 8.27
C THR A 72 -10.69 5.25 8.57
N LYS A 73 -10.57 4.27 9.48
CA LYS A 73 -11.64 3.32 9.83
C LYS A 73 -12.95 4.00 10.19
N GLU A 74 -12.91 5.07 10.98
CA GLU A 74 -14.12 5.79 11.39
C GLU A 74 -14.83 6.41 10.18
N HIS A 75 -14.06 6.97 9.24
CA HIS A 75 -14.60 7.51 8.00
C HIS A 75 -15.27 6.40 7.17
N TYR A 76 -14.64 5.24 7.02
CA TYR A 76 -15.25 4.11 6.29
C TYR A 76 -16.54 3.62 6.96
N ALA A 77 -16.53 3.51 8.29
CA ALA A 77 -17.71 3.12 9.05
C ALA A 77 -18.87 4.13 8.89
N GLN A 78 -18.56 5.42 8.85
CA GLN A 78 -19.56 6.46 8.58
C GLN A 78 -20.15 6.33 7.17
N VAL A 79 -19.30 6.15 6.14
CA VAL A 79 -19.76 5.98 4.76
C VAL A 79 -20.70 4.77 4.66
N ILE A 80 -20.30 3.62 5.22
CA ILE A 80 -21.13 2.41 5.23
C ILE A 80 -22.43 2.60 6.02
N GLY A 81 -22.39 3.34 7.13
CA GLY A 81 -23.56 3.65 7.95
C GLY A 81 -24.59 4.54 7.23
N GLN A 82 -24.13 5.42 6.33
CA GLN A 82 -24.98 6.32 5.55
C GLN A 82 -25.57 5.68 4.29
N MET A 83 -25.02 4.54 3.84
CA MET A 83 -25.55 3.81 2.70
C MET A 83 -26.97 3.32 2.96
N SER A 84 -27.83 3.47 1.95
CA SER A 84 -29.17 2.91 1.91
C SER A 84 -29.13 1.38 1.97
N PRO A 85 -30.23 0.72 2.38
CA PRO A 85 -30.31 -0.74 2.34
C PRO A 85 -30.06 -1.34 0.95
N ALA A 86 -30.40 -0.62 -0.11
CA ALA A 86 -30.16 -1.05 -1.49
C ALA A 86 -28.66 -0.94 -1.88
N GLU A 87 -27.95 0.06 -1.37
CA GLU A 87 -26.49 0.20 -1.56
C GLU A 87 -25.73 -0.81 -0.70
N ARG A 88 -26.15 -1.02 0.55
CA ARG A 88 -25.62 -2.08 1.42
C ARG A 88 -25.89 -3.48 0.88
N ALA A 89 -26.91 -3.66 0.06
CA ALA A 89 -27.17 -4.95 -0.61
C ALA A 89 -26.05 -5.35 -1.58
N SER A 90 -25.20 -4.41 -2.04
CA SER A 90 -23.99 -4.76 -2.79
C SER A 90 -23.02 -5.61 -1.95
N ARG A 91 -23.06 -5.45 -0.62
CA ARG A 91 -22.19 -6.09 0.40
C ARG A 91 -20.70 -5.92 0.17
N ILE A 92 -20.30 -5.26 -0.92
CA ILE A 92 -18.94 -5.00 -1.34
C ILE A 92 -18.82 -3.49 -1.58
N VAL A 93 -17.88 -2.84 -0.91
CA VAL A 93 -17.64 -1.39 -1.04
C VAL A 93 -16.14 -1.14 -1.17
N PRO A 94 -15.67 -0.69 -2.34
CA PRO A 94 -14.27 -0.31 -2.54
C PRO A 94 -13.98 1.11 -2.04
N PHE A 95 -12.86 1.26 -1.35
CA PHE A 95 -12.25 2.53 -0.97
C PHE A 95 -10.85 2.60 -1.60
N GLY A 96 -10.80 3.10 -2.83
CA GLY A 96 -9.53 3.36 -3.52
C GLY A 96 -8.74 4.45 -2.80
N TRP A 97 -7.44 4.26 -2.63
CA TRP A 97 -6.61 5.28 -1.97
C TRP A 97 -5.30 5.62 -2.68
N GLY A 98 -5.02 4.96 -3.79
CA GLY A 98 -3.91 5.34 -4.65
C GLY A 98 -3.75 4.38 -5.80
N GLU A 99 -3.12 4.90 -6.84
CA GLU A 99 -2.44 4.14 -7.87
C GLU A 99 -0.97 4.57 -7.79
N GLU A 100 -0.07 3.63 -7.53
CA GLU A 100 1.35 3.86 -7.71
C GLU A 100 1.70 3.47 -9.14
N GLY A 101 1.95 4.47 -9.97
CA GLY A 101 2.54 4.29 -11.29
C GLY A 101 3.64 5.34 -11.41
N PHE A 102 4.89 4.92 -11.38
CA PHE A 102 6.02 5.81 -11.59
C PHE A 102 6.83 5.30 -12.77
N ALA A 103 7.38 6.19 -13.59
CA ALA A 103 7.96 5.79 -14.88
C ALA A 103 9.06 4.72 -14.73
N GLY A 104 8.73 3.47 -15.07
CA GLY A 104 9.59 2.28 -14.96
C GLY A 104 9.25 1.30 -13.84
N ILE A 105 8.26 1.60 -13.00
CA ILE A 105 7.67 0.71 -11.97
C ILE A 105 6.25 0.39 -12.45
N GLY A 106 5.91 -0.90 -12.46
CA GLY A 106 4.60 -1.39 -12.86
C GLY A 106 3.47 -0.76 -12.03
N ASN A 107 2.28 -0.62 -12.62
CA ASN A 107 1.15 0.03 -11.96
C ASN A 107 0.67 -0.83 -10.79
N ALA A 108 0.58 -0.22 -9.60
CA ALA A 108 0.03 -0.83 -8.42
C ALA A 108 -1.24 -0.10 -7.99
N HIS A 109 -2.35 -0.82 -7.86
CA HIS A 109 -3.61 -0.28 -7.36
C HIS A 109 -3.83 -0.74 -5.92
N PHE A 110 -4.10 0.22 -5.02
CA PHE A 110 -4.33 -0.07 -3.61
C PHE A 110 -5.76 0.29 -3.22
N LEU A 111 -6.47 -0.73 -2.72
CA LEU A 111 -7.87 -0.62 -2.32
C LEU A 111 -8.05 -1.19 -0.91
N ILE A 112 -8.87 -0.51 -0.12
CA ILE A 112 -9.51 -1.11 1.05
C ILE A 112 -10.91 -1.50 0.63
N VAL A 113 -11.29 -2.76 0.79
CA VAL A 113 -12.61 -3.27 0.42
C VAL A 113 -13.35 -3.69 1.68
N TYR A 114 -14.56 -3.17 1.87
CA TYR A 114 -15.50 -3.75 2.82
C TYR A 114 -16.30 -4.84 2.12
N ASP A 115 -16.16 -6.09 2.57
CA ASP A 115 -16.95 -7.23 2.10
C ASP A 115 -17.62 -7.94 3.29
N GLU A 116 -18.93 -7.74 3.42
CA GLU A 116 -19.72 -8.34 4.49
C GLU A 116 -19.76 -9.87 4.39
N SER A 117 -19.73 -10.42 3.17
CA SER A 117 -19.75 -11.87 2.93
C SER A 117 -18.41 -12.54 3.25
N GLY A 118 -17.32 -11.80 3.13
CA GLY A 118 -15.95 -12.31 3.27
C GLY A 118 -15.50 -13.21 2.12
N GLU A 119 -16.29 -13.34 1.05
CA GLU A 119 -15.94 -14.16 -0.11
C GLU A 119 -14.71 -13.60 -0.86
N ILE A 120 -14.36 -12.32 -0.67
CA ILE A 120 -13.12 -11.74 -1.21
C ILE A 120 -11.85 -12.49 -0.75
N ALA A 121 -11.87 -13.06 0.46
CA ALA A 121 -10.75 -13.82 1.00
C ALA A 121 -10.67 -15.26 0.46
N LEU A 122 -11.72 -15.73 -0.23
CA LEU A 122 -11.74 -17.06 -0.82
C LEU A 122 -10.98 -17.08 -2.15
N PRO A 123 -10.41 -18.24 -2.53
CA PRO A 123 -9.92 -18.48 -3.89
C PRO A 123 -11.00 -18.13 -4.91
N GLU A 124 -10.58 -17.61 -6.06
CA GLU A 124 -11.51 -17.10 -7.07
C GLU A 124 -12.54 -18.16 -7.53
N GLN A 125 -12.16 -19.44 -7.55
CA GLN A 125 -13.06 -20.54 -7.93
C GLN A 125 -14.15 -20.82 -6.88
N GLU A 126 -13.95 -20.41 -5.63
CA GLU A 126 -14.89 -20.64 -4.52
C GLU A 126 -15.85 -19.47 -4.30
N ARG A 127 -15.61 -18.32 -4.95
CA ARG A 127 -16.50 -17.15 -4.87
C ARG A 127 -17.79 -17.42 -5.63
N SER A 128 -18.92 -17.09 -5.01
CA SER A 128 -20.23 -17.26 -5.61
C SER A 128 -20.39 -16.42 -6.87
N GLN A 129 -21.18 -16.90 -7.85
CA GLN A 129 -21.49 -16.13 -9.06
C GLN A 129 -22.13 -14.77 -8.72
N ALA A 130 -22.96 -14.74 -7.67
CA ALA A 130 -23.59 -13.52 -7.20
C ALA A 130 -22.55 -12.52 -6.69
N TRP A 131 -21.52 -12.98 -5.97
CA TRP A 131 -20.41 -12.13 -5.54
C TRP A 131 -19.61 -11.63 -6.74
N LYS A 132 -19.26 -12.50 -7.67
CA LYS A 132 -18.51 -12.13 -8.89
C LYS A 132 -19.23 -11.06 -9.71
N ALA A 133 -20.54 -11.22 -9.92
CA ALA A 133 -21.36 -10.24 -10.65
C ALA A 133 -21.41 -8.86 -9.95
N ARG A 134 -21.36 -8.84 -8.61
CA ARG A 134 -21.31 -7.58 -7.84
C ARG A 134 -19.92 -6.94 -7.91
N ALA A 135 -18.87 -7.73 -7.71
CA ALA A 135 -17.49 -7.27 -7.82
C ALA A 135 -17.22 -6.66 -9.21
N GLU A 136 -17.73 -7.28 -10.27
CA GLU A 136 -17.66 -6.78 -11.64
C GLU A 136 -18.34 -5.41 -11.80
N LYS A 137 -19.57 -5.28 -11.28
CA LYS A 137 -20.33 -4.03 -11.31
C LYS A 137 -19.60 -2.89 -10.57
N ASP A 138 -19.00 -3.19 -9.42
CA ASP A 138 -18.28 -2.23 -8.60
C ASP A 138 -16.82 -2.03 -9.05
N LYS A 139 -16.46 -2.59 -10.22
CA LYS A 139 -15.14 -2.50 -10.87
C LYS A 139 -13.98 -2.98 -9.99
N LEU A 140 -14.26 -3.97 -9.14
CA LEU A 140 -13.24 -4.75 -8.47
C LEU A 140 -12.73 -5.82 -9.44
N TYR A 141 -12.01 -5.37 -10.47
CA TYR A 141 -11.32 -6.26 -11.40
C TYR A 141 -9.97 -6.60 -10.79
N PHE A 142 -9.75 -7.90 -10.57
CA PHE A 142 -8.51 -8.49 -10.05
C PHE A 142 -8.01 -9.58 -11.02
N ASP A 143 -8.38 -9.47 -12.29
CA ASP A 143 -8.34 -10.55 -13.29
C ASP A 143 -7.53 -10.17 -14.54
N ASP A 144 -6.46 -9.39 -14.36
CA ASP A 144 -5.41 -9.40 -15.38
C ASP A 144 -4.42 -10.52 -15.00
N GLN A 145 -4.33 -11.54 -15.85
CA GLN A 145 -3.46 -12.71 -15.65
C GLN A 145 -1.98 -12.35 -15.46
N ASN A 146 -1.60 -11.11 -15.78
CA ASN A 146 -0.25 -10.61 -15.59
C ASN A 146 -0.06 -9.88 -14.25
N CYS A 147 -1.12 -9.61 -13.49
CA CYS A 147 -1.04 -8.83 -12.26
C CYS A 147 -1.06 -9.71 -11.01
N LEU A 148 -0.15 -9.43 -10.08
CA LEU A 148 -0.13 -10.06 -8.77
C LEU A 148 -1.15 -9.37 -7.87
N VAL A 149 -2.15 -10.11 -7.42
CA VAL A 149 -3.15 -9.63 -6.47
C VAL A 149 -2.88 -10.21 -5.08
N VAL A 150 -2.68 -9.34 -4.11
CA VAL A 150 -2.47 -9.68 -2.71
C VAL A 150 -3.67 -9.20 -1.91
N ILE A 151 -4.34 -10.12 -1.21
CA ILE A 151 -5.50 -9.82 -0.37
C ILE A 151 -5.13 -10.12 1.08
N GLY A 152 -5.28 -9.12 1.95
CA GLY A 152 -5.01 -9.23 3.37
C GLY A 152 -6.22 -8.81 4.20
N ARG A 153 -6.65 -9.61 5.17
CA ARG A 153 -7.71 -9.20 6.08
C ARG A 153 -7.21 -8.14 7.05
N LEU A 154 -7.91 -7.01 7.13
CA LEU A 154 -7.61 -5.93 8.07
C LEU A 154 -8.36 -6.16 9.39
N SER A 155 -9.65 -5.83 9.44
CA SER A 155 -10.47 -5.98 10.66
C SER A 155 -11.91 -6.21 10.28
N GLY A 156 -12.59 -7.14 10.95
CA GLY A 156 -14.01 -7.43 10.69
C GLY A 156 -14.22 -7.83 9.22
N HIS A 157 -14.99 -7.01 8.50
CA HIS A 157 -15.31 -7.17 7.07
C HIS A 157 -14.45 -6.30 6.15
N TYR A 158 -13.38 -5.67 6.65
CA TYR A 158 -12.46 -4.88 5.85
C TYR A 158 -11.24 -5.70 5.42
N TYR A 159 -10.88 -5.58 4.16
CA TYR A 159 -9.77 -6.25 3.50
C TYR A 159 -8.92 -5.22 2.76
N SER A 160 -7.60 -5.38 2.82
CA SER A 160 -6.64 -4.72 1.95
C SER A 160 -6.52 -5.55 0.67
N VAL A 161 -6.56 -4.87 -0.46
CA VAL A 161 -6.29 -5.46 -1.76
C VAL A 161 -5.28 -4.60 -2.49
N ALA A 162 -4.14 -5.21 -2.80
CA ALA A 162 -3.10 -4.63 -3.63
C ALA A 162 -2.98 -5.43 -4.91
N GLU A 163 -3.15 -4.77 -6.04
CA GLU A 163 -2.93 -5.34 -7.37
C GLU A 163 -1.66 -4.72 -7.94
N ARG A 164 -0.76 -5.54 -8.51
CA ARG A 164 0.47 -5.08 -9.15
C ARG A 164 0.64 -5.68 -10.53
N CYS A 165 0.66 -4.83 -11.53
CA CYS A 165 0.89 -5.21 -12.92
C CYS A 165 2.36 -4.93 -13.31
N PRO A 166 3.02 -5.78 -14.10
CA PRO A 166 4.40 -5.61 -14.56
C PRO A 166 4.61 -4.40 -15.47
#